data_AF-X1FS36-F1
#
_entry.id   AF-X1FS36-F1
#
_cell.length_a   1.000
_cell.length_b   1.000
_cell.length_c   1.000
_cell.angle_alpha   90.00
_cell.angle_beta   90.00
_cell.angle_gamma   90.00
#
_symmetry.space_group_name_H-M   'P 1'
#
loop_
_entity.id
_entity.type
_entity.pdbx_description
1 polymer ?
#
loop_
_entity_poly.entity_id
_entity_poly.type
_entity_poly.pdbx_seq_one_letter_code
_entity_poly.pdbx_strand_id
1 'polypeptide(L)'
;MIRDLKEQIPEIHDDNIKITELPGKKNSVINVVFDKKPSKLPKEVVIKIFRTNNIVPEINILNRLKNQNLHVPSILFFQNPYLILEKVKGTNLCDFINEKLKGTQQLDDLDPELRRQIIQNIERLAEFLAQVHEKNFVRKRYKVKKKYVLCKGDTRLKDFIYDSVNDILYGVDFEDAYEGNHMDDLAWICT
;
A
#
# COMPACT_ATOMS: atom_id res chain seq x y z
N MET A 1 -7.93 21.53 -6.02
CA MET A 1 -8.39 21.10 -7.36
C MET A 1 -7.16 21.12 -8.24
N ILE A 2 -6.65 19.95 -8.62
CA ILE A 2 -5.35 19.75 -9.29
C ILE A 2 -5.48 20.24 -10.73
N ARG A 3 -5.41 21.56 -10.96
CA ARG A 3 -5.74 22.13 -12.28
C ARG A 3 -4.61 22.03 -13.30
N ASP A 4 -3.36 21.83 -12.91
CA ASP A 4 -2.28 21.61 -13.87
C ASP A 4 -1.22 20.61 -13.35
N LEU A 5 -1.57 19.31 -13.39
CA LEU A 5 -0.60 18.23 -13.18
C LEU A 5 0.60 18.33 -14.15
N LYS A 6 0.37 18.87 -15.35
CA LYS A 6 1.40 19.10 -16.37
C LYS A 6 2.42 20.16 -15.95
N GLU A 7 2.00 21.19 -15.21
CA GLU A 7 2.91 22.21 -14.66
C GLU A 7 3.65 21.69 -13.42
N GLN A 8 3.01 20.82 -12.64
CA GLN A 8 3.56 20.31 -11.38
C GLN A 8 4.47 19.09 -11.54
N ILE A 9 4.29 18.32 -12.63
CA ILE A 9 5.03 17.09 -12.91
C ILE A 9 5.49 17.15 -14.37
N PRO A 10 6.67 17.73 -14.63
CA PRO A 10 7.23 17.83 -15.97
C PRO A 10 7.30 16.46 -16.66
N GLU A 11 7.46 15.36 -15.94
CA GLU A 11 7.51 14.01 -16.51
C GLU A 11 6.21 13.59 -17.23
N ILE A 12 5.10 14.34 -17.03
CA ILE A 12 3.79 14.12 -17.63
C ILE A 12 3.52 15.22 -18.66
N HIS A 13 4.16 15.08 -19.83
CA HIS A 13 4.02 16.02 -20.95
C HIS A 13 2.97 15.58 -22.00
N ASP A 14 2.31 14.44 -21.83
CA ASP A 14 1.38 13.93 -22.84
C ASP A 14 -0.01 14.58 -22.70
N ASP A 15 -0.58 15.03 -23.81
CA ASP A 15 -1.89 15.70 -23.82
C ASP A 15 -3.05 14.75 -23.59
N ASN A 16 -2.80 13.44 -23.74
CA ASN A 16 -3.79 12.39 -23.67
C ASN A 16 -3.54 11.47 -22.47
N ILE A 17 -3.85 12.00 -21.28
CA ILE A 17 -3.80 11.26 -20.02
C ILE A 17 -5.19 11.19 -19.40
N LYS A 18 -5.50 10.05 -18.79
CA LYS A 18 -6.66 9.89 -17.92
C LYS A 18 -6.20 9.93 -16.48
N ILE A 19 -6.75 10.86 -15.71
CA ILE A 19 -6.47 11.03 -14.29
C ILE A 19 -7.71 10.62 -13.49
N THR A 20 -7.51 9.77 -12.48
CA THR A 20 -8.55 9.40 -11.51
C THR A 20 -8.03 9.70 -10.11
N GLU A 21 -8.75 10.52 -9.34
CA GLU A 21 -8.41 10.72 -7.93
C GLU A 21 -8.68 9.44 -7.13
N LEU A 22 -7.72 9.06 -6.29
CA LEU A 22 -7.84 7.93 -5.37
C LEU A 22 -8.11 8.46 -3.95
N PRO A 23 -8.86 7.71 -3.12
CA PRO A 23 -9.12 8.12 -1.74
C PRO A 23 -7.81 8.27 -0.94
N GLY A 24 -7.53 9.49 -0.45
CA GLY A 24 -6.39 9.79 0.39
C GLY A 24 -6.78 10.74 1.52
N LYS A 25 -6.35 10.46 2.76
CA LYS A 25 -6.64 11.31 3.93
C LYS A 25 -5.66 12.47 4.06
N LYS A 26 -4.35 12.16 4.03
CA LYS A 26 -3.25 13.11 4.27
C LYS A 26 -2.72 13.70 2.97
N ASN A 27 -2.58 12.84 1.97
CA ASN A 27 -1.95 13.16 0.69
C ASN A 27 -2.95 13.06 -0.45
N SER A 28 -2.70 13.81 -1.53
CA SER A 28 -3.45 13.66 -2.76
C SER A 28 -2.87 12.49 -3.55
N VAL A 29 -3.64 11.42 -3.70
CA VAL A 29 -3.25 10.24 -4.46
C VAL A 29 -4.05 10.21 -5.75
N ILE A 30 -3.38 10.03 -6.88
CA ILE A 30 -4.04 9.96 -8.20
C ILE A 30 -3.50 8.76 -8.97
N ASN A 31 -4.39 8.13 -9.74
CA ASN A 31 -4.04 7.17 -10.77
C ASN A 31 -3.91 7.93 -12.10
N VAL A 32 -2.82 7.70 -12.82
CA VAL A 32 -2.58 8.29 -14.14
C VAL A 32 -2.41 7.16 -15.15
N VAL A 33 -3.28 7.15 -16.16
CA VAL A 33 -3.18 6.26 -17.31
C VAL A 33 -2.80 7.08 -18.53
N PHE A 34 -1.68 6.75 -19.16
CA PHE A 34 -1.25 7.36 -20.40
C PHE A 34 -1.88 6.61 -21.58
N ASP A 35 -2.44 7.34 -22.55
CA ASP A 35 -3.01 6.71 -23.74
C ASP A 35 -1.93 5.95 -24.54
N LYS A 36 -0.76 6.59 -24.67
CA LYS A 36 0.47 5.98 -25.19
C LYS A 36 1.50 5.80 -24.08
N LYS A 37 2.16 4.64 -24.05
CA LYS A 37 3.19 4.36 -23.04
C LYS A 37 4.36 5.34 -23.21
N PRO A 38 4.72 6.14 -22.19
CA PRO A 38 5.88 7.02 -22.25
C PRO A 38 7.19 6.23 -22.23
N SER A 39 8.30 6.87 -22.63
CA SER A 39 9.61 6.20 -22.76
C SER A 39 10.23 5.78 -21.42
N LYS A 40 9.98 6.55 -20.35
CA LYS A 40 10.60 6.37 -19.03
C LYS A 40 9.66 5.83 -17.95
N LEU A 41 8.35 5.81 -18.21
CA LEU A 41 7.34 5.38 -17.23
C LEU A 41 6.47 4.24 -17.81
N PRO A 42 5.86 3.42 -16.95
CA PRO A 42 4.80 2.50 -17.36
C PRO A 42 3.58 3.25 -17.95
N LYS A 43 2.70 2.49 -18.61
CA LYS A 43 1.45 3.04 -19.17
C LYS A 43 0.48 3.52 -18.08
N GLU A 44 0.59 3.00 -16.87
CA GLU A 44 -0.23 3.37 -15.73
C GLU A 44 0.64 3.49 -14.48
N VAL A 45 0.46 4.57 -13.73
CA VAL A 45 1.23 4.89 -12.53
C VAL A 45 0.34 5.49 -11.45
N VAL A 46 0.79 5.40 -10.20
CA VAL A 46 0.17 6.11 -9.07
C VAL A 46 1.07 7.27 -8.68
N ILE A 47 0.49 8.44 -8.45
CA ILE A 47 1.23 9.62 -8.00
C ILE A 47 0.68 10.03 -6.65
N LYS A 48 1.57 10.14 -5.68
CA LYS A 48 1.27 10.62 -4.33
C LYS A 48 1.89 12.00 -4.15
N ILE A 49 1.05 13.02 -3.97
CA ILE A 49 1.45 14.40 -3.72
C ILE A 49 1.32 14.65 -2.21
N PHE A 50 2.47 14.82 -1.57
CA PHE A 50 2.57 14.97 -0.13
C PHE A 50 2.22 16.39 0.31
N ARG A 51 1.44 16.47 1.39
CA ARG A 51 1.14 17.74 2.07
C ARG A 51 1.93 17.89 3.38
N THR A 52 2.70 16.87 3.73
CA THR A 52 3.49 16.76 4.95
C THR A 52 4.95 16.41 4.61
N ASN A 53 5.84 16.45 5.60
CA ASN A 53 7.25 16.07 5.43
C ASN A 53 7.49 14.55 5.44
N ASN A 54 6.45 13.73 5.31
CA ASN A 54 6.54 12.26 5.42
C ASN A 54 7.03 11.56 4.14
N ILE A 55 7.32 12.30 3.06
CA ILE A 55 7.82 11.73 1.81
C ILE A 55 9.15 10.98 2.00
N VAL A 56 10.10 11.54 2.76
CA VAL A 56 11.41 10.92 2.98
C VAL A 56 11.30 9.63 3.82
N PRO A 57 10.57 9.63 4.97
CA PRO A 57 10.26 8.38 5.67
C PRO A 57 9.64 7.30 4.79
N GLU A 58 8.61 7.63 4.00
CA GLU A 58 7.94 6.64 3.14
C GLU A 58 8.88 6.06 2.07
N ILE A 59 9.69 6.91 1.41
CA ILE A 59 10.71 6.46 0.45
C ILE A 59 11.69 5.49 1.10
N ASN A 60 12.19 5.82 2.30
CA ASN A 60 13.15 4.98 3.00
C ASN A 60 12.56 3.61 3.36
N ILE A 61 11.30 3.58 3.80
CA ILE A 61 10.60 2.34 4.11
C ILE A 61 10.32 1.53 2.85
N LEU A 62 9.77 2.11 1.79
CA LEU A 62 9.50 1.40 0.54
C LEU A 62 10.78 0.77 -0.04
N ASN A 63 11.88 1.52 -0.09
CA ASN A 63 13.18 0.99 -0.55
C ASN A 63 13.68 -0.15 0.35
N ARG A 64 13.58 0.01 1.67
CA ARG A 64 13.96 -1.02 2.64
C ARG A 64 13.16 -2.31 2.44
N LEU A 65 11.84 -2.22 2.32
CA LEU A 65 10.96 -3.37 2.13
C LEU A 65 11.19 -4.03 0.76
N LYS A 66 11.38 -3.23 -0.30
CA LYS A 66 11.70 -3.75 -1.63
C LYS A 66 13.00 -4.56 -1.64
N ASN A 67 14.05 -4.06 -0.98
CA ASN A 67 15.33 -4.76 -0.82
C ASN A 67 15.23 -6.06 0.00
N GLN A 68 14.15 -6.23 0.76
CA GLN A 68 13.83 -7.43 1.52
C GLN A 68 12.93 -8.41 0.75
N ASN A 69 12.71 -8.15 -0.54
CA ASN A 69 11.79 -8.88 -1.41
C ASN A 69 10.35 -8.90 -0.86
N LEU A 70 9.93 -7.84 -0.17
CA LEU A 70 8.54 -7.66 0.21
C LEU A 70 7.75 -7.02 -0.92
N HIS A 71 6.49 -7.42 -1.05
CA HIS A 71 5.58 -6.94 -2.08
C HIS A 71 5.05 -5.55 -1.72
N VAL A 72 5.76 -4.54 -2.21
CA VAL A 72 5.38 -3.12 -2.11
C VAL A 72 5.55 -2.46 -3.49
N PRO A 73 4.83 -1.36 -3.76
CA PRO A 73 4.99 -0.60 -5.00
C PRO A 73 6.44 -0.17 -5.20
N SER A 74 6.95 -0.34 -6.42
CA SER A 74 8.26 0.20 -6.77
C SER A 74 8.20 1.72 -6.89
N ILE A 75 9.21 2.42 -6.39
CA ILE A 75 9.38 3.85 -6.64
C ILE A 75 9.94 4.02 -8.05
N LEU A 76 9.19 4.70 -8.91
CA LEU A 76 9.59 4.99 -10.29
C LEU A 76 10.33 6.32 -10.40
N PHE A 77 9.85 7.32 -9.65
CA PHE A 77 10.42 8.65 -9.61
C PHE A 77 10.03 9.34 -8.30
N PHE A 78 10.90 10.23 -7.80
CA PHE A 78 10.56 11.09 -6.67
C PHE A 78 11.15 12.48 -6.89
N GLN A 79 10.36 13.49 -6.54
CA GLN A 79 10.81 14.87 -6.41
C GLN A 79 9.82 15.56 -5.48
N ASN A 80 10.30 16.13 -4.36
CA ASN A 80 9.42 16.80 -3.40
C ASN A 80 8.56 17.88 -4.10
N PRO A 81 7.22 17.88 -3.96
CA PRO A 81 6.40 17.10 -3.03
C PRO A 81 5.74 15.83 -3.58
N TYR A 82 6.16 15.29 -4.72
CA TYR A 82 5.53 14.13 -5.35
C TYR A 82 6.41 12.87 -5.41
N LEU A 83 5.74 11.73 -5.36
CA LEU A 83 6.29 10.38 -5.50
C LEU A 83 5.48 9.63 -6.56
N ILE A 84 6.16 9.14 -7.59
CA ILE A 84 5.56 8.31 -8.63
C ILE A 84 5.88 6.85 -8.31
N LEU A 85 4.82 6.06 -8.15
CA LEU A 85 4.84 4.66 -7.79
C LEU A 85 4.32 3.81 -8.95
N GLU A 86 4.82 2.58 -9.01
CA GLU A 86 4.23 1.52 -9.80
C GLU A 86 2.75 1.33 -9.43
N LYS A 87 1.86 1.26 -10.44
CA LYS A 87 0.49 0.84 -10.21
C LYS A 87 0.46 -0.66 -9.93
N VAL A 88 0.18 -1.02 -8.68
CA VAL A 88 -0.10 -2.40 -8.30
C VAL A 88 -1.44 -2.83 -8.92
N LYS A 89 -1.43 -3.96 -9.62
CA LYS A 89 -2.63 -4.63 -10.12
C LYS A 89 -3.24 -5.48 -9.03
N GLY A 90 -4.58 -5.53 -9.00
CA GLY A 90 -5.31 -6.31 -8.02
C GLY A 90 -6.48 -5.54 -7.42
N THR A 91 -7.12 -6.18 -6.45
CA THR A 91 -8.31 -5.66 -5.76
C THR A 91 -7.93 -5.17 -4.37
N ASN A 92 -8.47 -4.03 -3.96
CA ASN A 92 -8.33 -3.56 -2.59
C ASN A 92 -8.98 -4.56 -1.62
N LEU A 93 -8.25 -4.97 -0.58
CA LEU A 93 -8.71 -6.03 0.31
C LEU A 93 -9.96 -5.62 1.13
N CYS A 94 -10.05 -4.35 1.53
CA CYS A 94 -11.22 -3.81 2.22
C CYS A 94 -12.46 -3.87 1.32
N ASP A 95 -12.34 -3.37 0.09
CA ASP A 95 -13.45 -3.37 -0.87
C ASP A 95 -13.89 -4.80 -1.18
N PHE A 96 -12.93 -5.71 -1.42
CA PHE A 96 -13.23 -7.12 -1.65
C PHE A 96 -14.02 -7.74 -0.49
N ILE A 97 -13.53 -7.62 0.75
CA ILE A 97 -14.20 -8.23 1.90
C ILE A 97 -15.59 -7.61 2.09
N ASN A 98 -15.71 -6.29 2.05
CA ASN A 98 -16.98 -5.60 2.27
C ASN A 98 -18.02 -5.92 1.20
N GLU A 99 -17.62 -5.99 -0.07
CA GLU A 99 -18.52 -6.36 -1.17
C GLU A 99 -18.99 -7.80 -1.05
N LYS A 100 -18.10 -8.73 -0.65
CA LYS A 100 -18.41 -10.16 -0.57
C LYS A 100 -19.18 -10.57 0.68
N LEU A 101 -19.05 -9.81 1.77
CA LEU A 101 -19.81 -10.02 3.00
C LEU A 101 -21.12 -9.22 3.03
N LYS A 102 -21.46 -8.48 1.96
CA LYS A 102 -22.64 -7.63 1.94
C LYS A 102 -23.92 -8.45 2.07
N GLY A 103 -24.65 -8.21 3.16
CA GLY A 103 -25.91 -8.90 3.46
C GLY A 103 -25.72 -10.28 4.10
N THR A 104 -24.48 -10.71 4.35
CA THR A 104 -24.16 -11.92 5.09
C THR A 104 -24.33 -11.67 6.59
N GLN A 105 -25.10 -12.52 7.27
CA GLN A 105 -25.26 -12.44 8.72
C GLN A 105 -24.19 -13.28 9.45
N GLN A 106 -23.87 -14.46 8.92
CA GLN A 106 -22.86 -15.36 9.47
C GLN A 106 -21.92 -15.85 8.37
N LEU A 107 -20.64 -16.07 8.71
CA LEU A 107 -19.65 -16.57 7.75
C LEU A 107 -19.98 -17.96 7.19
N ASP A 108 -20.77 -18.75 7.94
CA ASP A 108 -21.24 -20.07 7.51
C ASP A 108 -22.32 -20.00 6.42
N ASP A 109 -22.96 -18.82 6.24
CA ASP A 109 -23.93 -18.59 5.17
C ASP A 109 -23.26 -18.35 3.80
N LEU A 110 -21.95 -18.14 3.79
CA LEU A 110 -21.20 -17.91 2.57
C LEU A 110 -21.06 -19.19 1.77
N ASP A 111 -21.06 -19.03 0.45
CA ASP A 111 -20.60 -20.08 -0.45
C ASP A 111 -19.20 -20.58 -0.01
N PRO A 112 -18.97 -21.91 0.06
CA PRO A 112 -17.71 -22.47 0.56
C PRO A 112 -16.46 -22.01 -0.19
N GLU A 113 -16.57 -21.76 -1.50
CA GLU A 113 -15.47 -21.23 -2.31
C GLU A 113 -15.16 -19.80 -1.89
N LEU A 114 -16.18 -18.96 -1.76
CA LEU A 114 -16.02 -17.58 -1.33
C LEU A 114 -15.44 -17.48 0.08
N ARG A 115 -15.91 -18.30 1.02
CA ARG A 115 -15.36 -18.38 2.37
C ARG A 115 -13.88 -18.73 2.34
N ARG A 116 -13.49 -19.72 1.53
CA ARG A 116 -12.09 -20.12 1.37
C ARG A 116 -11.23 -18.96 0.84
N GLN A 117 -11.73 -18.22 -0.16
CA GLN A 117 -11.02 -17.06 -0.71
C GLN A 117 -10.82 -15.95 0.32
N ILE A 118 -11.82 -15.66 1.15
CA ILE A 118 -11.70 -14.68 2.23
C ILE A 118 -10.63 -15.14 3.24
N ILE A 119 -10.68 -16.40 3.68
CA ILE A 119 -9.68 -16.96 4.61
C ILE A 119 -8.28 -16.85 4.02
N GLN A 120 -8.08 -17.27 2.77
CA GLN A 120 -6.79 -17.19 2.08
C GLN A 120 -6.24 -15.76 2.06
N ASN A 121 -7.10 -14.76 1.79
CA ASN A 121 -6.66 -13.36 1.81
C ASN A 121 -6.22 -12.88 3.21
N ILE A 122 -6.90 -13.32 4.27
CA ILE A 122 -6.52 -13.01 5.65
C ILE A 122 -5.21 -13.71 6.03
N GLU A 123 -5.00 -14.95 5.57
CA GLU A 123 -3.73 -15.67 5.75
C GLU A 123 -2.58 -14.94 5.03
N ARG A 124 -2.78 -14.51 3.78
CA ARG A 124 -1.78 -13.69 3.04
C ARG A 124 -1.47 -12.37 3.75
N LEU A 125 -2.47 -11.75 4.39
CA LEU A 125 -2.28 -10.55 5.18
C LEU A 125 -1.45 -10.82 6.45
N ALA A 126 -1.75 -11.90 7.16
CA ALA A 126 -0.99 -12.33 8.32
C ALA A 126 0.45 -12.66 7.95
N GLU A 127 0.67 -13.38 6.85
CA GLU A 127 2.00 -13.68 6.31
C GLU A 127 2.77 -12.41 5.96
N PHE A 128 2.13 -11.45 5.28
CA PHE A 128 2.77 -10.18 4.93
C PHE A 128 3.23 -9.43 6.19
N LEU A 129 2.34 -9.26 7.18
CA LEU A 129 2.67 -8.56 8.43
C LEU A 129 3.77 -9.29 9.20
N ALA A 130 3.70 -10.63 9.29
CA ALA A 130 4.74 -11.44 9.91
C ALA A 130 6.10 -11.21 9.24
N GLN A 131 6.16 -11.24 7.91
CA GLN A 131 7.42 -10.99 7.19
C GLN A 131 7.95 -9.57 7.41
N VAL A 132 7.07 -8.56 7.44
CA VAL A 132 7.47 -7.18 7.78
C VAL A 132 8.07 -7.14 9.18
N HIS A 133 7.41 -7.74 10.18
CA HIS A 133 7.87 -7.71 11.57
C HIS A 133 9.17 -8.49 11.78
N GLU A 134 9.27 -9.71 11.25
CA GLU A 134 10.41 -10.61 11.41
C GLU A 134 11.68 -10.07 10.76
N LYS A 135 11.57 -9.58 9.51
CA LYS A 135 12.72 -9.05 8.76
C LYS A 135 13.18 -7.68 9.28
N ASN A 136 12.38 -7.03 10.13
CA ASN A 136 12.63 -5.68 10.61
C ASN A 136 12.68 -5.57 12.13
N PHE A 137 13.25 -6.59 12.77
CA PHE A 137 13.47 -6.59 14.20
C PHE A 137 14.49 -5.53 14.64
N VAL A 138 14.10 -4.68 15.61
CA VAL A 138 14.96 -3.63 16.16
C VAL A 138 15.64 -4.16 17.41
N ARG A 139 16.92 -4.57 17.27
CA ARG A 139 17.75 -4.91 18.43
C ARG A 139 18.17 -3.63 19.15
N LYS A 140 17.45 -3.22 20.20
CA LYS A 140 17.94 -2.16 21.09
C LYS A 140 19.23 -2.62 21.79
N ARG A 141 20.25 -1.76 21.74
CA ARG A 141 21.42 -1.83 22.62
C ARG A 141 20.94 -1.48 24.03
N TYR A 142 21.09 -2.42 24.97
CA TYR A 142 20.88 -2.29 26.42
C TYR A 142 19.44 -2.41 26.98
N LYS A 143 19.26 -3.44 27.83
CA LYS A 143 18.32 -3.59 28.96
C LYS A 143 16.80 -3.50 28.76
N VAL A 144 16.27 -3.38 27.54
CA VAL A 144 14.82 -3.43 27.31
C VAL A 144 14.40 -4.84 26.88
N LYS A 145 13.56 -5.52 27.70
CA LYS A 145 12.99 -6.86 27.37
C LYS A 145 11.96 -6.83 26.24
N LYS A 146 11.48 -5.65 25.83
CA LYS A 146 10.48 -5.50 24.77
C LYS A 146 11.14 -5.62 23.40
N LYS A 147 10.59 -6.53 22.60
CA LYS A 147 10.92 -6.74 21.19
C LYS A 147 10.23 -5.65 20.36
N TYR A 148 10.99 -4.81 19.68
CA TYR A 148 10.48 -3.79 18.77
C TYR A 148 10.65 -4.27 17.33
N VAL A 149 9.70 -3.92 16.47
CA VAL A 149 9.74 -4.23 15.03
C VAL A 149 9.35 -2.98 14.25
N LEU A 150 9.59 -2.98 12.94
CA LEU A 150 8.95 -2.01 12.06
C LEU A 150 7.46 -2.32 11.99
N CYS A 151 6.64 -1.43 12.52
CA CYS A 151 5.20 -1.42 12.35
C CYS A 151 4.85 -0.61 11.10
N LYS A 152 3.85 -1.07 10.33
CA LYS A 152 3.34 -0.32 9.17
C LYS A 152 2.68 1.00 9.61
N GLY A 153 1.99 1.00 10.75
CA GLY A 153 1.26 2.16 11.25
C GLY A 153 -0.03 2.44 10.46
N ASP A 154 -1.09 2.89 11.15
CA ASP A 154 -2.44 3.07 10.59
C ASP A 154 -2.87 1.87 9.72
N THR A 155 -2.59 0.66 10.22
CA THR A 155 -2.67 -0.60 9.46
C THR A 155 -4.12 -1.00 9.24
N ARG A 156 -4.65 -0.75 8.03
CA ARG A 156 -6.04 -1.04 7.66
C ARG A 156 -6.11 -1.93 6.43
N LEU A 157 -7.21 -2.68 6.29
CA LEU A 157 -7.44 -3.55 5.14
C LEU A 157 -7.34 -2.82 3.79
N LYS A 158 -7.72 -1.53 3.75
CA LYS A 158 -7.66 -0.74 2.52
C LYS A 158 -6.25 -0.39 2.06
N ASP A 159 -5.25 -0.62 2.91
CA ASP A 159 -3.85 -0.37 2.58
C ASP A 159 -3.18 -1.65 2.04
N PHE A 160 -3.97 -2.63 1.61
CA PHE A 160 -3.53 -3.87 0.99
C PHE A 160 -4.26 -4.12 -0.33
N ILE A 161 -3.51 -4.59 -1.33
CA ILE A 161 -4.01 -4.93 -2.66
C ILE A 161 -3.66 -6.39 -2.93
N TYR A 162 -4.67 -7.20 -3.25
CA TYR A 162 -4.50 -8.61 -3.58
C TYR A 162 -4.54 -8.82 -5.09
N ASP A 163 -3.47 -9.38 -5.64
CA ASP A 163 -3.37 -9.84 -7.01
C ASP A 163 -3.73 -11.33 -7.05
N SER A 164 -4.99 -11.63 -7.36
CA SER A 164 -5.50 -13.01 -7.41
C SER A 164 -4.92 -13.84 -8.55
N VAL A 165 -4.33 -13.22 -9.57
CA VAL A 165 -3.72 -13.95 -10.70
C VAL A 165 -2.39 -14.55 -10.26
N ASN A 166 -1.62 -13.79 -9.47
CA ASN A 166 -0.31 -14.21 -9.00
C ASN A 166 -0.31 -14.74 -7.56
N ASP A 167 -1.44 -14.65 -6.84
CA ASP A 167 -1.58 -14.98 -5.42
C ASP A 167 -0.60 -14.17 -4.54
N ILE A 168 -0.55 -12.85 -4.79
CA ILE A 168 0.36 -11.93 -4.10
C ILE A 168 -0.44 -10.85 -3.39
N LEU A 169 -0.11 -10.61 -2.12
CA LEU A 169 -0.60 -9.45 -1.37
C LEU A 169 0.46 -8.36 -1.33
N TYR A 170 0.09 -7.16 -1.75
CA TYR A 170 0.91 -5.96 -1.67
C TYR A 170 0.48 -5.08 -0.50
N GLY A 171 1.44 -4.59 0.27
CA GLY A 171 1.23 -3.48 1.21
C GLY A 171 1.46 -2.14 0.53
N VAL A 172 0.62 -1.15 0.83
CA VAL A 172 0.75 0.24 0.37
C VAL A 172 0.62 1.22 1.53
N ASP A 173 0.89 2.50 1.28
CA ASP A 173 0.71 3.59 2.25
C ASP A 173 1.52 3.40 3.55
N PHE A 174 2.85 3.58 3.47
CA PHE A 174 3.79 3.38 4.60
C PHE A 174 4.20 4.70 5.27
N GLU A 175 3.45 5.78 5.06
CA GLU A 175 3.81 7.10 5.58
C GLU A 175 3.78 7.22 7.11
N ASP A 176 3.06 6.33 7.77
CA ASP A 176 2.92 6.26 9.23
C ASP A 176 3.77 5.16 9.86
N ALA A 177 4.68 4.54 9.11
CA ALA A 177 5.50 3.45 9.61
C ALA A 177 6.48 3.92 10.70
N TYR A 178 6.63 3.11 11.74
CA TYR A 178 7.44 3.44 12.91
C TYR A 178 8.00 2.18 13.59
N GLU A 179 9.00 2.34 14.45
CA GLU A 179 9.53 1.23 15.25
C GLU A 179 8.73 1.10 16.55
N GLY A 180 7.98 0.00 16.68
CA GLY A 180 6.94 -0.15 17.69
C GLY A 180 6.77 -1.58 18.20
N ASN A 181 5.70 -1.80 18.96
CA ASN A 181 5.31 -3.15 19.35
C ASN A 181 4.50 -3.76 18.21
N HIS A 182 4.86 -4.97 17.74
CA HIS A 182 4.11 -5.67 16.69
C HIS A 182 2.59 -5.76 16.95
N MET A 183 2.18 -5.81 18.23
CA MET A 183 0.78 -5.80 18.64
C MET A 183 0.01 -4.56 18.17
N ASP A 184 0.69 -3.45 17.92
CA ASP A 184 0.05 -2.21 17.48
C ASP A 184 -0.58 -2.40 16.09
N ASP A 185 0.13 -3.00 15.13
CA ASP A 185 -0.42 -3.30 13.80
C ASP A 185 -1.59 -4.30 13.86
N LEU A 186 -1.51 -5.30 14.74
CA LEU A 186 -2.59 -6.28 14.94
C LEU A 186 -3.83 -5.65 15.59
N ALA A 187 -3.63 -4.70 16.50
CA ALA A 187 -4.75 -3.96 17.08
C ALA A 187 -5.45 -3.11 16.00
N TRP A 188 -4.70 -2.39 15.16
CA TRP A 188 -5.26 -1.53 14.10
C TRP A 188 -6.01 -2.31 13.02
N ILE A 189 -5.53 -3.49 12.62
CA ILE A 189 -6.21 -4.25 11.56
C ILE A 189 -7.54 -4.86 12.02
N CYS A 190 -7.71 -5.06 13.34
CA CYS A 190 -8.90 -5.65 13.95
C CYS A 190 -9.97 -4.63 14.36
N THR A 191 -9.76 -3.33 14.08
CA THR A 191 -10.75 -2.26 14.35
C THR A 191 -11.55 -1.92 13.11
#